data_AF-A0A2V8DSN8-F1
#
_entry.id   AF-A0A2V8DSN8-F1
#
_cell.length_a   1.000
_cell.length_b   1.000
_cell.length_c   1.000
_cell.angle_alpha   90.00
_cell.angle_beta   90.00
_cell.angle_gamma   90.00
#
_symmetry.space_group_name_H-M   'P 1'
#
loop_
_entity.id
_entity.type
_entity.pdbx_description
1 polymer ?
#
loop_
_entity_poly.entity_id
_entity_poly.type
_entity_poly.pdbx_seq_one_letter_code
_entity_poly.pdbx_strand_id
1 'polypeptide(L)' 'MIMRRSSRPKARTPRSPRRRFHEELLPLGFEILENLPLGVIVLQLDNPGDIRSLRIVELNRAAAAVAGVKRDDCRGRPLA' A
#
# COMPACT_ATOMS: atom_id res chain seq x y z
N MET A 1 10.58 12.43 59.71
CA MET A 1 9.34 12.13 58.95
C MET A 1 9.10 13.26 57.95
N ILE A 2 8.50 12.95 56.79
CA ILE A 2 8.20 13.82 55.61
C ILE A 2 9.39 13.94 54.62
N MET A 3 9.31 13.65 53.32
CA MET A 3 8.30 13.03 52.45
C MET A 3 9.04 12.43 51.23
N ARG A 4 8.64 11.22 50.82
CA ARG A 4 9.21 10.47 49.69
C ARG A 4 8.87 11.12 48.34
N ARG A 5 9.87 11.20 47.44
CA ARG A 5 9.68 11.46 46.00
C ARG A 5 8.75 10.41 45.39
N SER A 6 7.68 10.84 44.73
CA SER A 6 6.89 9.99 43.82
C SER A 6 7.07 10.48 42.39
N SER A 7 7.99 9.83 41.68
CA SER A 7 8.09 9.86 40.23
C SER A 7 6.83 9.24 39.62
N ARG A 8 6.03 10.05 38.92
CA ARG A 8 4.86 9.58 38.16
C ARG A 8 5.32 8.69 37.00
N PRO A 9 4.71 7.52 36.75
CA PRO A 9 4.94 6.76 35.53
C PRO A 9 4.38 7.55 34.35
N LYS A 10 5.22 7.85 33.34
CA LYS A 10 4.75 8.33 32.04
C LYS A 10 3.79 7.28 31.46
N ALA A 11 2.52 7.64 31.35
CA ALA A 11 1.54 6.84 30.63
C ALA A 11 2.05 6.63 29.19
N ARG A 12 2.41 5.39 28.87
CA ARG A 12 2.60 4.98 27.48
C ARG A 12 1.25 5.11 26.80
N THR A 13 1.11 6.09 25.93
CA THR A 13 -0.04 6.20 25.01
C THR A 13 -0.24 4.85 24.32
N PRO A 14 -1.43 4.23 24.41
CA PRO A 14 -1.71 3.01 23.68
C PRO A 14 -1.57 3.31 22.19
N ARG A 15 -0.62 2.65 21.52
CA ARG A 15 -0.53 2.66 20.06
C ARG A 15 -1.90 2.22 19.54
N SER A 16 -2.53 3.06 18.74
CA SER A 16 -3.89 2.86 18.26
C SER A 16 -4.02 1.52 17.53
N PRO A 17 -5.07 0.72 17.81
CA PRO A 17 -5.28 -0.60 17.19
C PRO A 17 -5.32 -0.55 15.65
N ARG A 18 -5.73 0.59 15.07
CA ARG A 18 -5.88 0.79 13.63
C ARG A 18 -4.60 0.63 12.82
N ARG A 19 -3.42 0.94 13.38
CA ARG A 19 -2.16 0.82 12.63
C ARG A 19 -1.74 -0.63 12.36
N ARG A 20 -2.00 -1.54 13.31
CA ARG A 20 -1.67 -2.98 13.13
C ARG A 20 -2.51 -3.65 12.05
N PHE A 21 -3.80 -3.32 11.98
CA PHE A 21 -4.68 -3.85 10.92
C PHE A 21 -4.20 -3.45 9.52
N HIS A 22 -3.74 -2.22 9.33
CA HIS A 22 -3.25 -1.79 8.02
C HIS A 22 -1.98 -2.55 7.57
N GLU A 23 -1.08 -2.88 8.49
CA GLU A 23 0.17 -3.59 8.17
C GLU A 23 -0.07 -5.08 7.89
N GLU A 24 -1.01 -5.73 8.59
CA GLU A 24 -1.36 -7.14 8.40
C GLU A 24 -2.31 -7.39 7.22
N LEU A 25 -3.12 -6.40 6.82
CA LEU A 25 -4.04 -6.51 5.69
C LEU A 25 -3.38 -6.26 4.33
N LEU A 26 -2.19 -5.64 4.29
CA LEU A 26 -1.50 -5.37 3.04
C LEU A 26 -1.15 -6.66 2.27
N PRO A 27 -0.50 -7.68 2.89
CA PRO A 27 -0.21 -8.94 2.21
C PRO A 27 -1.49 -9.64 1.69
N LEU A 28 -2.53 -9.69 2.52
CA LEU A 28 -3.81 -10.28 2.15
C LEU A 28 -4.48 -9.52 0.99
N GLY A 29 -4.42 -8.20 1.00
CA GLY A 29 -4.92 -7.35 -0.08
C GLY A 29 -4.22 -7.61 -1.41
N PHE A 30 -2.90 -7.82 -1.38
CA PHE A 30 -2.14 -8.20 -2.57
C PHE A 30 -2.52 -9.59 -3.10
N GLU A 31 -2.66 -10.58 -2.23
CA GLU A 31 -3.09 -11.93 -2.64
C GLU A 31 -4.49 -11.94 -3.25
N ILE A 32 -5.42 -11.17 -2.69
CA ILE A 32 -6.78 -11.03 -3.23
C ILE A 32 -6.73 -10.37 -4.60
N LEU A 33 -6.01 -9.25 -4.75
CA LEU A 33 -5.86 -8.56 -6.04
C LEU A 33 -5.22 -9.45 -7.09
N GLU A 34 -4.21 -10.22 -6.69
CA GLU A 34 -3.45 -11.10 -7.59
C GLU A 34 -4.31 -12.22 -8.18
N ASN A 35 -5.26 -12.76 -7.40
CA ASN A 35 -6.12 -13.86 -7.79
C ASN A 35 -7.52 -13.43 -8.24
N LEU A 36 -7.78 -12.12 -8.31
CA LEU A 36 -9.06 -11.60 -8.78
C LEU A 36 -9.31 -12.02 -10.24
N PRO A 37 -10.51 -12.53 -10.61
CA PRO A 37 -10.84 -12.87 -12.00
C PRO A 37 -11.13 -11.63 -12.87
N LEU A 38 -10.68 -10.45 -12.44
CA LEU A 38 -10.82 -9.17 -13.13
C LEU A 38 -9.44 -8.56 -13.30
N GLY A 39 -9.16 -7.99 -14.47
CA GLY A 39 -7.91 -7.26 -14.69
C GLY A 39 -7.87 -5.95 -13.89
N VAL A 40 -6.85 -5.79 -13.06
CA VAL A 40 -6.60 -4.56 -12.29
C VAL A 40 -5.25 -3.99 -12.66
N ILE A 41 -5.21 -2.69 -12.95
CA ILE A 41 -4.00 -1.90 -13.17
C ILE A 41 -4.01 -0.76 -12.15
N VAL A 42 -2.95 -0.63 -11.38
CA VAL A 42 -2.75 0.48 -10.43
C VAL A 42 -1.84 1.51 -11.08
N LEU A 43 -2.30 2.75 -11.09
CA LEU A 43 -1.61 3.87 -11.71
C LEU A 43 -1.32 4.93 -10.66
N GLN A 44 -0.18 5.61 -10.80
CA GLN A 44 0.20 6.73 -9.95
C GLN A 44 0.67 7.89 -10.83
N LEU A 45 0.26 9.10 -10.45
CA LEU A 45 0.86 10.31 -10.99
C LEU A 45 2.13 10.61 -10.21
N ASP A 46 3.27 10.65 -10.88
CA ASP A 46 4.52 11.14 -10.26
C ASP A 46 4.39 12.64 -9.91
N ASN A 47 3.63 13.39 -10.72
CA ASN A 47 3.25 14.77 -10.48
C ASN A 47 1.71 14.91 -10.53
N PRO A 48 1.04 15.19 -9.39
CA PRO A 48 -0.41 15.32 -9.33
C PRO A 48 -1.02 16.36 -10.29
N GLY A 49 -0.25 17.37 -10.69
CA GLY A 49 -0.69 18.42 -11.63
C GLY A 49 -0.50 18.08 -13.11
N ASP A 50 0.12 16.95 -13.44
CA ASP A 50 0.42 16.56 -14.82
C ASP A 50 -0.04 15.14 -15.12
N ILE A 51 -1.11 15.00 -15.90
CA ILE A 51 -1.67 13.69 -16.30
C ILE A 51 -0.67 12.84 -17.11
N ARG A 52 0.33 13.46 -17.76
CA ARG A 52 1.37 12.72 -18.52
C ARG A 52 2.37 12.01 -17.61
N SER A 53 2.36 12.34 -16.32
CA SER A 53 3.16 11.67 -15.29
C SER A 53 2.54 10.36 -14.79
N LEU A 54 1.45 9.89 -15.41
CA LEU A 54 0.77 8.66 -15.04
C LEU A 54 1.63 7.43 -15.37
N ARG A 55 2.07 6.73 -14.34
CA ARG A 55 2.89 5.51 -14.42
C ARG A 55 2.14 4.30 -13.89
N ILE A 56 2.44 3.14 -14.47
CA ILE A 56 1.97 1.84 -13.97
C ILE A 56 2.77 1.46 -12.73
N VAL A 57 2.09 1.25 -11.61
CA VAL A 57 2.71 0.84 -10.34
C VAL A 57 2.59 -0.66 -10.12
N GLU A 58 1.45 -1.22 -10.51
CA GLU A 58 1.14 -2.64 -10.33
C GLU A 58 0.11 -3.11 -11.36
N LEU A 59 0.13 -4.40 -11.67
CA LEU A 59 -0.93 -5.05 -12.42
C LEU A 59 -1.11 -6.50 -11.97
N ASN A 60 -2.35 -6.94 -11.80
CA ASN A 60 -2.59 -8.30 -11.36
C ASN A 60 -2.42 -9.32 -12.50
N ARG A 61 -2.52 -10.62 -12.17
CA ARG A 61 -2.41 -11.72 -13.14
C ARG A 61 -3.40 -11.64 -14.29
N ALA A 62 -4.66 -11.33 -13.99
CA ALA A 62 -5.68 -11.21 -15.01
C ALA A 62 -5.38 -10.08 -16.01
N ALA A 63 -4.91 -8.92 -15.53
CA ALA A 63 -4.53 -7.80 -16.40
C ALA A 63 -3.35 -8.14 -17.32
N ALA A 64 -2.29 -8.76 -16.78
CA ALA A 64 -1.15 -9.23 -17.57
C ALA A 64 -1.59 -10.19 -18.68
N ALA A 65 -2.45 -11.16 -18.33
CA ALA A 65 -2.95 -12.17 -19.27
C ALA A 65 -3.80 -11.54 -20.39
N VAL A 66 -4.71 -10.62 -20.05
CA VAL A 66 -5.57 -9.94 -21.03
C VAL A 66 -4.76 -9.03 -21.96
N ALA A 67 -3.79 -8.31 -21.42
CA ALA A 67 -2.95 -7.39 -22.20
C ALA A 67 -1.81 -8.07 -22.97
N GLY A 68 -1.52 -9.35 -22.69
CA GLY A 68 -0.44 -10.09 -23.35
C GLY A 68 0.96 -9.59 -22.97
N VAL A 69 1.12 -9.08 -21.75
CA VAL A 69 2.38 -8.48 -21.25
C VAL A 69 2.89 -9.19 -20.01
N LYS A 70 4.18 -9.04 -19.72
CA LYS A 70 4.76 -9.43 -18.43
C LYS A 70 4.69 -8.25 -17.46
N ARG A 71 4.45 -8.52 -16.19
CA ARG A 71 4.32 -7.45 -15.17
C ARG A 71 5.57 -6.59 -15.04
N ASP A 72 6.72 -7.25 -14.95
CA ASP A 72 8.00 -6.59 -14.73
C ASP A 72 8.34 -5.62 -15.87
N ASP A 73 7.86 -5.92 -17.08
CA ASP A 73 8.07 -5.07 -18.26
C ASP A 73 7.15 -3.84 -18.28
N CYS A 74 6.15 -3.76 -17.40
CA CYS A 74 5.17 -2.66 -17.37
C CYS A 74 5.42 -1.68 -16.24
N ARG A 75 6.03 -2.09 -15.13
CA ARG A 75 6.21 -1.23 -13.96
C ARG A 75 7.03 0.00 -14.29
N GLY A 76 6.55 1.18 -13.87
CA GLY A 76 7.17 2.47 -14.15
C GLY A 76 6.97 2.99 -15.58
N ARG A 77 6.33 2.23 -16.48
CA ARG A 77 6.05 2.70 -17.84
C ARG A 77 4.86 3.67 -17.86
N PRO A 78 4.83 4.63 -18.79
CA PRO A 78 3.63 5.42 -19.05
C PRO A 78 2.49 4.50 -19.52
N LEU A 79 1.25 4.91 -19.25
CA LEU A 79 0.06 4.23 -19.76
C LEU A 79 -0.18 4.47 -21.27
N ALA A 80 0.40 5.52 -21.84
CA ALA A 80 0.29 5.91 -23.25
C ALA A 80 1.63 6.37 -23.82
#